data_AF-A0A5K3FLU7-F1
#
_entry.id   AF-A0A5K3FLU7-F1
#
_cell.length_a   1.000
_cell.length_b   1.000
_cell.length_c   1.000
_cell.angle_alpha   90.00
_cell.angle_beta   90.00
_cell.angle_gamma   90.00
#
_symmetry.space_group_name_H-M   'P 1'
#
loop_
_entity.id
_entity.type
_entity.pdbx_description
1 polymer ?
#
loop_
_entity_poly.entity_id
_entity_poly.type
_entity_poly.pdbx_seq_one_letter_code
_entity_poly.pdbx_strand_id
1 'polypeptide(L)'
;MLPTPLTYIPRPVLAGLFAYMAVTSVSDNQLWERIQLVFIEQSAYPPSHYIRRVPQRRMHLFTGLQLLQLAVLCGCGFTEVPFIKMVFPILLFFQILIR
;
A
#
# COMPACT_ATOMS: atom_id res chain seq x y z
N MET A 1 -12.72 27.43 18.56
CA MET A 1 -13.48 27.98 17.42
C MET A 1 -12.58 27.93 16.21
N LEU A 2 -12.92 27.15 15.18
CA LEU A 2 -12.14 27.14 13.94
C LEU A 2 -12.27 28.52 13.27
N PRO A 3 -11.19 29.10 12.71
CA PRO A 3 -11.25 30.39 12.06
C PRO A 3 -12.29 30.37 10.92
N THR A 4 -13.11 31.43 10.86
CA THR A 4 -14.19 31.66 9.87
C THR A 4 -13.87 31.32 8.41
N PRO A 5 -12.63 31.44 7.87
CA PRO A 5 -12.32 31.01 6.51
C PRO A 5 -12.50 29.50 6.25
N LEU A 6 -12.27 28.62 7.24
CA LEU A 6 -12.34 27.17 7.03
C LEU A 6 -13.77 26.67 6.79
N THR A 7 -14.77 27.40 7.26
CA THR A 7 -16.19 27.04 7.08
C THR A 7 -16.66 27.20 5.64
N TYR A 8 -15.99 28.03 4.83
CA TYR A 8 -16.30 28.22 3.41
C TYR A 8 -15.78 27.09 2.52
N ILE A 9 -14.92 26.20 3.02
CA ILE A 9 -14.36 25.11 2.23
C ILE A 9 -15.42 24.00 2.08
N PRO A 10 -15.89 23.70 0.86
CA PRO A 10 -16.87 22.64 0.66
C PRO A 10 -16.25 21.28 1.00
N ARG A 11 -17.00 20.43 1.72
CA ARG A 11 -16.59 19.05 2.02
C ARG A 11 -16.16 18.25 0.76
N PRO A 12 -16.79 18.42 -0.43
CA PRO A 12 -16.34 17.74 -1.65
C PRO A 12 -14.89 18.04 -2.04
N VAL A 13 -14.39 19.26 -1.76
CA VAL A 13 -13.00 19.64 -2.05
C VAL A 13 -12.04 18.85 -1.18
N LEU A 14 -12.37 18.66 0.10
CA LEU A 14 -11.57 17.84 1.01
C LEU A 14 -11.57 16.37 0.59
N ALA A 15 -12.71 15.83 0.14
CA ALA A 15 -12.79 14.47 -0.38
C ALA A 15 -11.89 14.29 -1.62
N GLY A 16 -11.87 15.25 -2.55
CA GLY A 16 -10.95 15.27 -3.68
C GLY A 16 -9.49 15.31 -3.25
N LEU A 17 -9.16 16.13 -2.24
CA LEU A 17 -7.82 16.17 -1.66
C LEU A 17 -7.43 14.83 -1.02
N PHE A 18 -8.32 14.19 -0.27
CA PHE A 18 -8.06 12.86 0.31
C PHE A 18 -7.82 11.80 -0.75
N ALA A 19 -8.58 11.81 -1.85
CA ALA A 19 -8.34 10.92 -2.98
C ALA A 19 -6.98 11.17 -3.64
N TYR A 20 -6.61 12.43 -3.85
CA TYR A 20 -5.28 12.79 -4.37
C TYR A 20 -4.16 12.28 -3.45
N MET A 21 -4.25 12.56 -2.15
CA MET A 21 -3.28 12.09 -1.15
C MET A 21 -3.17 10.56 -1.12
N ALA A 22 -4.30 9.85 -1.23
CA ALA A 22 -4.31 8.39 -1.31
C ALA A 22 -3.54 7.86 -2.54
N VAL A 23 -3.73 8.46 -3.72
CA VAL A 23 -3.02 8.05 -4.94
C VAL A 23 -1.53 8.39 -4.87
N THR A 24 -1.17 9.61 -4.44
CA THR A 24 0.24 10.02 -4.39
C THR A 24 1.02 9.25 -3.35
N SER A 25 0.43 8.94 -2.19
CA SER A 25 1.11 8.16 -1.13
C SER A 25 1.48 6.73 -1.53
N VAL A 26 0.76 6.15 -2.51
CA VAL A 26 1.06 4.80 -3.03
C VAL A 26 2.13 4.86 -4.13
N SER A 27 2.25 5.98 -4.84
CA SER A 27 3.13 6.11 -6.01
C SER A 27 4.61 5.99 -5.66
N ASP A 28 5.04 6.49 -4.49
CA ASP A 28 6.43 6.39 -4.01
C ASP A 28 6.71 5.11 -3.19
N ASN A 29 5.83 4.10 -3.24
CA ASN A 29 5.98 2.88 -2.47
C ASN A 29 6.72 1.79 -3.27
N GLN A 30 7.82 1.28 -2.71
CA GLN A 30 8.58 0.19 -3.32
C GLN A 30 7.74 -1.08 -3.60
N LEU A 31 6.71 -1.37 -2.79
CA LEU A 31 5.81 -2.48 -3.05
C LEU A 31 4.93 -2.23 -4.28
N TRP A 32 4.49 -0.99 -4.48
CA TRP A 32 3.70 -0.58 -5.65
C TRP A 32 4.52 -0.69 -6.94
N GLU A 33 5.77 -0.21 -6.94
CA GLU A 33 6.69 -0.37 -8.07
C GLU A 33 6.83 -1.85 -8.48
N ARG A 34 6.93 -2.76 -7.49
CA ARG A 34 7.05 -4.20 -7.73
C ARG A 34 5.78 -4.83 -8.27
N ILE A 35 4.61 -4.33 -7.86
CA ILE A 35 3.32 -4.75 -8.41
C ILE A 35 3.23 -4.32 -9.88
N GLN A 36 3.61 -3.08 -10.20
CA GLN A 36 3.59 -2.57 -11.57
C GLN A 36 4.48 -3.41 -12.48
N LEU A 37 5.63 -3.89 -11.99
CA LEU A 37 6.51 -4.79 -12.74
C LEU A 37 5.84 -6.14 -13.10
N VAL A 38 4.85 -6.63 -12.35
CA VAL A 38 4.08 -7.85 -12.71
C VAL A 38 3.27 -7.64 -13.99
N PHE A 39 2.81 -6.41 -14.23
CA PHE A 39 1.97 -6.06 -15.38
C PHE A 39 2.76 -5.60 -16.61
N ILE A 40 4.06 -5.36 -16.46
CA ILE A 40 4.94 -4.94 -17.56
C ILE A 40 5.53 -6.18 -18.22
N GLU A 41 5.62 -6.18 -19.55
CA GLU A 41 6.29 -7.25 -20.31
C GLU A 41 7.79 -7.27 -19.99
N GLN A 42 8.40 -8.46 -19.90
CA GLN A 42 9.79 -8.61 -19.45
C GLN A 42 10.81 -7.86 -20.33
N SER A 43 10.48 -7.63 -21.60
CA SER A 43 11.30 -6.88 -22.56
C SER A 43 11.33 -5.37 -22.31
N ALA A 44 10.34 -4.82 -21.60
CA ALA A 44 10.18 -3.40 -21.34
C ALA A 44 10.63 -2.99 -19.92
N TYR A 45 11.34 -3.87 -19.22
CA TYR A 45 11.76 -3.59 -17.84
C TYR A 45 12.76 -2.43 -17.80
N PRO A 46 12.51 -1.39 -16.98
CA PRO A 46 13.46 -0.31 -16.81
C PRO A 46 14.76 -0.86 -16.20
N PRO A 47 15.93 -0.30 -16.55
CA PRO A 47 17.22 -0.76 -16.03
C PRO A 47 17.41 -0.33 -14.56
N SER A 48 16.68 -0.97 -13.64
CA SER A 48 16.81 -0.73 -12.20
C SER A 48 17.81 -1.72 -11.57
N HIS A 49 18.51 -1.25 -10.54
CA HIS A 49 19.58 -1.99 -9.86
C HIS A 49 19.13 -3.35 -9.27
N TYR A 50 17.85 -3.46 -8.89
CA TYR A 50 17.29 -4.66 -8.25
C TYR A 50 16.94 -5.77 -9.24
N ILE A 51 16.51 -5.42 -10.45
CA ILE A 51 16.10 -6.36 -11.51
C ILE A 51 17.28 -7.21 -12.00
N ARG A 52 18.51 -6.66 -11.95
CA ARG A 52 19.74 -7.35 -12.38
C ARG A 52 20.30 -8.37 -11.39
N ARG A 53 19.99 -8.25 -10.09
CA ARG A 53 20.64 -9.05 -9.04
C ARG A 53 19.83 -10.25 -8.58
N VAL A 54 18.50 -10.22 -8.74
CA VAL A 54 17.60 -11.23 -8.16
C VAL A 54 16.80 -11.91 -9.28
N PRO A 55 16.68 -13.25 -9.28
CA PRO A 55 15.85 -13.95 -10.24
C PRO A 55 14.38 -13.53 -10.11
N GLN A 56 13.76 -13.15 -11.24
CA GLN A 56 12.39 -12.60 -11.32
C GLN A 56 11.33 -13.44 -10.60
N ARG A 57 11.42 -14.78 -10.70
CA ARG A 57 10.51 -15.69 -10.01
C ARG A 57 10.48 -15.51 -8.49
N ARG A 58 11.65 -15.27 -7.87
CA ARG A 58 11.74 -15.05 -6.41
C ARG A 58 11.14 -13.69 -6.03
N MET A 59 11.30 -12.69 -6.89
CA MET A 59 10.70 -11.36 -6.70
C MET A 59 9.17 -11.42 -6.76
N HIS A 60 8.58 -12.09 -7.75
CA HIS A 60 7.13 -12.23 -7.86
C HIS A 60 6.52 -13.06 -6.72
N LEU A 61 7.17 -14.15 -6.30
CA LEU A 61 6.73 -14.93 -5.14
C LEU A 61 6.74 -14.10 -3.85
N PHE A 62 7.78 -13.30 -3.63
CA PHE A 62 7.87 -12.42 -2.48
C PHE A 62 6.81 -11.32 -2.50
N THR A 63 6.61 -10.65 -3.65
CA THR A 63 5.58 -9.63 -3.80
C THR A 63 4.18 -10.21 -3.64
N GLY A 64 3.92 -11.43 -4.13
CA GLY A 64 2.65 -12.14 -3.92
C GLY A 64 2.39 -12.45 -2.45
N LEU A 65 3.40 -12.88 -1.71
CA LEU A 65 3.29 -13.12 -0.27
C LEU A 65 3.05 -11.81 0.51
N GLN A 66 3.72 -10.72 0.14
CA GLN A 66 3.47 -9.40 0.74
C GLN A 66 2.06 -8.88 0.44
N LEU A 67 1.54 -9.11 -0.76
CA LEU A 67 0.16 -8.78 -1.12
C LEU A 67 -0.85 -9.59 -0.32
N LEU A 68 -0.60 -10.89 -0.12
CA LEU A 68 -1.45 -11.74 0.72
C LEU A 68 -1.50 -11.20 2.16
N GLN A 69 -0.36 -10.84 2.72
CA GLN A 69 -0.29 -10.24 4.07
C GLN A 69 -1.05 -8.93 4.15
N LEU A 70 -0.90 -8.05 3.15
CA LEU A 70 -1.65 -6.80 3.07
C LEU A 70 -3.16 -7.07 2.99
N ALA A 71 -3.60 -8.05 2.21
CA ALA A 71 -5.01 -8.44 2.10
C ALA A 71 -5.58 -8.94 3.44
N VAL A 72 -4.84 -9.77 4.17
CA VAL A 72 -5.22 -10.22 5.52
C VAL A 72 -5.34 -9.03 6.47
N LEU A 73 -4.37 -8.12 6.44
CA LEU A 73 -4.34 -6.93 7.29
C LEU A 73 -5.50 -5.97 6.98
N CYS A 74 -5.79 -5.74 5.70
CA CYS A 74 -6.96 -4.99 5.24
C CYS A 74 -8.26 -5.67 5.68
N GLY A 75 -8.38 -6.98 5.51
CA GLY A 75 -9.55 -7.76 5.94
C GLY A 75 -9.82 -7.59 7.43
N CYS A 76 -8.80 -7.75 8.28
CA CYS A 76 -8.92 -7.52 9.72
C CYS A 76 -9.24 -6.05 10.05
N GLY A 77 -8.62 -5.09 9.37
CA GLY A 77 -8.84 -3.66 9.60
C GLY A 77 -10.25 -3.17 9.23
N PHE A 78 -10.84 -3.71 8.15
CA PHE A 78 -12.18 -3.34 7.69
C PHE A 78 -13.31 -4.00 8.49
N THR A 79 -13.01 -5.00 9.33
CA THR A 79 -14.05 -5.58 10.19
C THR A 79 -14.54 -4.60 11.25
N GLU A 80 -15.86 -4.56 11.47
CA GLU A 80 -16.46 -3.73 12.52
C GLU A 80 -16.28 -4.31 13.93
N VAL A 81 -15.76 -5.54 14.03
CA VAL A 81 -15.56 -6.24 15.30
C VAL A 81 -14.37 -5.63 16.06
N PRO A 82 -14.60 -4.99 17.23
CA PRO A 82 -13.55 -4.28 17.97
C PRO A 82 -12.42 -5.19 18.46
N PHE A 83 -12.72 -6.46 18.72
CA PHE A 83 -11.72 -7.46 19.12
C PHE A 83 -10.67 -7.69 18.01
N ILE A 84 -11.08 -7.75 16.75
CA ILE A 84 -10.17 -7.96 15.61
C ILE A 84 -9.27 -6.73 15.40
N LYS A 85 -9.77 -5.53 15.69
CA LYS A 85 -8.98 -4.30 15.62
C LYS A 85 -7.82 -4.28 16.63
N MET A 86 -7.95 -4.96 17.77
CA MET A 86 -6.85 -5.10 18.74
C MET A 86 -5.72 -6.02 18.24
N VAL A 87 -6.01 -6.92 17.30
CA VAL A 87 -5.04 -7.85 16.71
C VAL A 87 -4.22 -7.18 15.60
N PHE A 88 -4.70 -6.06 15.05
CA PHE A 88 -4.03 -5.29 14.00
C PHE A 88 -2.53 -4.98 14.25
N PRO A 89 -2.12 -4.44 15.42
CA PRO A 89 -0.70 -4.19 15.70
C PRO A 89 0.15 -5.47 15.78
N ILE A 90 -0.45 -6.60 16.18
CA ILE A 90 0.24 -7.90 16.23
C ILE A 90 0.52 -8.38 14.80
N LEU A 91 -0.47 -8.25 13.89
CA LEU A 91 -0.29 -8.60 12.47
C LEU A 91 0.80 -7.74 11.80
N LEU A 92 0.86 -6.45 12.12
CA LEU A 92 1.94 -5.58 11.66
C LEU A 92 3.32 -6.06 12.14
N PHE A 93 3.43 -6.47 13.41
CA PHE A 93 4.68 -7.01 13.95
C PHE A 93 5.13 -8.27 13.21
N PHE A 94 4.21 -9.20 12.93
CA PHE A 94 4.50 -10.38 12.12
C PHE A 94 4.95 -10.02 10.70
N GLN A 95 4.38 -8.98 10.09
CA GLN A 95 4.78 -8.53 8.76
C GLN A 95 6.23 -8.04 8.73
N ILE A 96 6.70 -7.39 9.80
CA ILE A 96 8.10 -6.95 9.93
C ILE A 96 9.03 -8.14 10.11
N LEU A 97 8.64 -9.16 10.90
CA LEU A 97 9.47 -10.35 11.13
C LEU A 97 9.65 -11.21 9.87
N ILE A 98 8.63 -11.26 9.01
CA ILE A 98 8.65 -12.04 7.77
C ILE A 98 9.42 -11.34 6.64
N ARG A 99 9.57 -10.01 6.71
CA ARG A 99 10.23 -9.19 5.70
C ARG A 99 11.74 -9.21 5.87
#